data_AF-R7J9C3-F1
#
_entry.id   AF-R7J9C3-F1
#
_cell.length_a   1.000
_cell.length_b   1.000
_cell.length_c   1.000
_cell.angle_alpha   90.00
_cell.angle_beta   90.00
_cell.angle_gamma   90.00
#
_symmetry.space_group_name_H-M   'P 1'
#
loop_
_entity.id
_entity.type
_entity.pdbx_description
1 polymer ?
#
loop_
_entity_poly.entity_id
_entity_poly.type
_entity_poly.pdbx_seq_one_letter_code
_entity_poly.pdbx_strand_id
1 'polypeptide(L)'
;MKKIILTLGLLLLCSPVFAGNMKPVLNNNQIVYSPAARSFSTGGMADDRIVLTKSVSAGTGNYSIYSYNNSETMLGSNYEFLFDGRLIACHNADLKIYEVIYNGKDFEEKELTEGQIKEIFPEAEILLISHFVDNKTTVRKPAFEKKDFLLLNDTNKNFHKYSFHPQSVKYSPVAGLFKASSIGKITFSHFGEDKYTIYVKNNFKKQK
;
A
#
# COMPACT_ATOMS: atom_id res chain seq x y z
N MET A 1 44.79 34.36 -8.56
CA MET A 1 45.10 33.09 -9.27
C MET A 1 44.51 31.92 -8.49
N LYS A 2 43.30 31.48 -8.84
CA LYS A 2 42.91 30.10 -9.23
C LYS A 2 43.72 29.01 -8.52
N LYS A 3 43.12 28.22 -7.62
CA LYS A 3 42.57 26.85 -7.85
C LYS A 3 42.24 26.28 -6.45
N ILE A 4 41.24 25.45 -6.13
CA ILE A 4 40.14 24.76 -6.80
C ILE A 4 39.12 24.46 -5.68
N ILE A 5 37.85 24.75 -5.95
CA ILE A 5 36.70 24.32 -5.16
C ILE A 5 36.50 22.83 -5.42
N LEU A 6 36.48 21.99 -4.39
CA LEU A 6 35.97 20.62 -4.50
C LEU A 6 34.66 20.52 -3.72
N THR A 7 33.61 20.81 -4.48
CA THR A 7 32.22 20.46 -4.23
C THR A 7 32.09 18.95 -4.03
N LEU A 8 31.66 18.53 -2.84
CA LEU A 8 30.96 17.26 -2.69
C LEU A 8 29.64 17.54 -1.97
N GLY A 9 28.70 18.08 -2.75
CA GLY A 9 27.29 18.11 -2.38
C GLY A 9 26.77 16.68 -2.38
N LEU A 10 26.93 15.99 -1.25
CA LEU A 10 26.18 14.77 -0.97
C LEU A 10 24.79 15.20 -0.48
N LEU A 11 24.00 15.78 -1.39
CA LEU A 11 22.55 15.78 -1.27
C LEU A 11 22.13 14.33 -1.45
N LEU A 12 22.11 13.60 -0.34
CA LEU A 12 21.30 12.41 -0.17
C LEU A 12 19.85 12.83 -0.41
N LEU A 13 19.45 12.79 -1.68
CA LEU A 13 18.06 12.68 -2.08
C LEU A 13 17.56 11.33 -1.54
N CYS A 14 17.20 11.31 -0.26
CA CYS A 14 16.20 10.40 0.25
C CYS A 14 14.86 10.83 -0.36
N SER A 15 14.71 10.67 -1.67
CA SER A 15 13.39 10.62 -2.28
C SER A 15 12.78 9.30 -1.82
N PRO A 16 11.67 9.29 -1.07
CA PRO A 16 10.92 8.06 -0.93
C PRO A 16 10.43 7.68 -2.33
N VAL A 17 11.12 6.73 -2.97
CA VAL A 17 10.80 6.21 -4.32
C VAL A 17 9.38 5.61 -4.42
N PHE A 18 8.64 5.55 -3.30
CA PHE A 18 7.25 5.11 -3.27
C PHE A 18 6.20 6.24 -3.37
N ALA A 19 6.58 7.52 -3.28
CA ALA A 19 5.63 8.60 -3.03
C ALA A 19 5.30 9.54 -4.21
N GLY A 20 5.90 9.35 -5.38
CA GLY A 20 5.72 10.29 -6.51
C GLY A 20 4.32 10.27 -7.12
N ASN A 21 3.72 9.08 -7.27
CA ASN A 21 2.47 8.91 -8.00
C ASN A 21 1.27 8.55 -7.11
N MET A 22 1.49 8.13 -5.87
CA MET A 22 0.41 7.79 -4.93
C MET A 22 -0.11 9.05 -4.23
N LYS A 23 -1.34 9.46 -4.57
CA LYS A 23 -1.98 10.63 -3.94
C LYS A 23 -3.03 10.16 -2.93
N PRO A 24 -2.77 10.25 -1.61
CA PRO A 24 -3.71 9.73 -0.61
C PRO A 24 -5.05 10.46 -0.65
N VAL A 25 -6.14 9.72 -0.44
CA VAL A 25 -7.49 10.29 -0.30
C VAL A 25 -7.78 10.49 1.18
N LEU A 26 -7.77 11.75 1.62
CA LEU A 26 -7.97 12.11 3.02
C LEU A 26 -9.46 12.15 3.40
N ASN A 27 -9.74 12.06 4.69
CA ASN A 27 -11.10 12.23 5.19
C ASN A 27 -11.65 13.62 4.84
N ASN A 28 -12.94 13.70 4.53
CA ASN A 28 -13.65 14.91 4.08
C ASN A 28 -13.14 15.50 2.76
N ASN A 29 -12.28 14.79 2.02
CA ASN A 29 -11.89 15.21 0.68
C ASN A 29 -12.90 14.71 -0.36
N GLN A 30 -13.03 15.50 -1.42
CA GLN A 30 -13.72 15.10 -2.64
C GLN A 30 -12.74 14.45 -3.62
N ILE A 31 -13.23 13.44 -4.31
CA ILE A 31 -12.62 12.87 -5.51
C ILE A 31 -13.63 12.91 -6.64
N VAL A 32 -13.13 13.05 -7.87
CA VAL A 32 -13.95 13.19 -9.06
C VAL A 32 -13.67 12.02 -9.97
N TYR A 33 -14.71 11.32 -10.39
CA TYR A 33 -14.65 10.33 -11.45
C TYR A 33 -15.18 10.94 -12.75
N SER A 34 -14.43 10.82 -13.84
CA SER A 34 -14.89 11.16 -15.18
C SER A 34 -15.28 9.88 -15.92
N PRO A 35 -16.57 9.66 -16.24
CA PRO A 35 -17.01 8.52 -17.05
C PRO A 35 -16.36 8.50 -18.44
N ALA A 36 -16.19 9.67 -19.07
CA ALA A 36 -15.59 9.79 -20.40
C ALA A 36 -14.11 9.35 -20.41
N ALA A 37 -13.32 9.77 -19.43
CA ALA A 37 -11.90 9.40 -19.32
C ALA A 37 -11.69 8.07 -18.57
N ARG A 38 -12.73 7.55 -17.90
CA ARG A 38 -12.68 6.40 -17.00
C ARG A 38 -11.60 6.52 -15.93
N SER A 39 -11.47 7.73 -15.35
CA SER A 39 -10.39 8.07 -14.45
C SER A 39 -10.84 8.91 -13.26
N PHE A 40 -10.20 8.69 -12.11
CA PHE A 40 -10.32 9.47 -10.90
C PHE A 40 -9.29 10.61 -10.82
N SER A 41 -9.67 11.72 -10.18
CA SER A 41 -8.77 12.82 -9.83
C SER A 41 -9.19 13.50 -8.51
N THR A 42 -8.28 14.23 -7.87
CA THR A 42 -8.58 15.10 -6.71
C THR A 42 -8.99 16.52 -7.13
N GLY A 43 -9.29 16.72 -8.41
CA GLY A 43 -9.56 18.02 -9.02
C GLY A 43 -9.68 17.89 -10.52
N GLY A 44 -10.69 18.52 -11.10
CA GLY A 44 -10.97 18.44 -12.53
C GLY A 44 -12.33 19.02 -12.86
N MET A 45 -12.38 19.90 -13.85
CA MET A 45 -13.61 20.38 -14.46
C MET A 45 -13.87 19.52 -15.68
N ALA A 46 -14.58 18.41 -15.48
CA ALA A 46 -15.21 17.67 -16.57
C ALA A 46 -16.71 17.95 -16.48
N ASP A 47 -17.34 18.19 -17.63
CA ASP A 47 -18.77 18.54 -17.70
C ASP A 47 -19.66 17.37 -17.26
N ASP A 48 -19.25 16.13 -17.58
CA ASP A 48 -19.86 14.90 -17.09
C ASP A 48 -18.94 14.26 -16.04
N ARG A 49 -19.18 14.58 -14.76
CA ARG A 49 -18.39 14.08 -13.65
C ARG A 49 -19.25 13.60 -12.50
N ILE A 50 -18.79 12.56 -11.83
CA ILE A 50 -19.35 12.07 -10.58
C ILE A 50 -18.42 12.49 -9.45
N VAL A 51 -18.94 13.26 -8.50
CA VAL A 51 -18.18 13.72 -7.33
C VAL A 51 -18.51 12.81 -6.16
N LEU A 52 -17.50 12.18 -5.58
CA LEU A 52 -17.61 11.41 -4.35
C LEU A 52 -16.97 12.18 -3.21
N THR A 53 -17.66 12.26 -2.07
CA THR A 53 -17.08 12.81 -0.84
C THR A 53 -16.74 11.66 0.10
N LYS A 54 -15.48 11.57 0.53
CA LYS A 54 -15.05 10.57 1.51
C LYS A 54 -15.39 11.03 2.93
N SER A 55 -16.01 10.15 3.70
CA SER A 55 -16.05 10.18 5.16
C SER A 55 -15.46 8.89 5.73
N VAL A 56 -15.29 8.83 7.05
CA VAL A 56 -14.78 7.65 7.76
C VAL A 56 -15.80 7.22 8.81
N SER A 57 -16.14 5.93 8.84
CA SER A 57 -17.08 5.35 9.79
C SER A 57 -16.64 5.60 11.24
N ALA A 58 -17.58 5.89 12.13
CA ALA A 58 -17.30 5.93 13.56
C ALA A 58 -16.96 4.52 14.10
N GLY A 59 -15.97 4.41 14.99
CA GLY A 59 -15.62 3.17 15.67
C GLY A 59 -14.13 2.82 15.56
N THR A 60 -13.77 1.55 15.80
CA THR A 60 -12.36 1.10 15.82
C THR A 60 -11.85 0.62 14.46
N GLY A 61 -12.76 0.37 13.50
CA GLY A 61 -12.42 -0.09 12.14
C GLY A 61 -12.05 1.04 11.17
N ASN A 62 -12.67 2.22 11.33
CA ASN A 62 -12.44 3.42 10.51
C ASN A 62 -12.47 3.13 9.00
N TYR A 63 -13.52 2.46 8.53
CA TYR A 63 -13.72 2.17 7.12
C TYR A 63 -14.16 3.43 6.36
N SER A 64 -13.81 3.51 5.09
CA SER A 64 -14.16 4.62 4.22
C SER A 64 -15.59 4.51 3.71
N ILE A 65 -16.32 5.61 3.81
CA ILE A 65 -17.67 5.75 3.25
C ILE A 65 -17.58 6.83 2.17
N TYR A 66 -18.13 6.55 0.99
CA TYR A 66 -18.20 7.52 -0.08
C TYR A 66 -19.65 7.91 -0.33
N SER A 67 -19.94 9.21 -0.30
CA SER A 67 -21.26 9.74 -0.63
C SER A 67 -21.27 10.37 -2.01
N TYR A 68 -22.26 10.01 -2.83
CA TYR A 68 -22.57 10.62 -4.12
C TYR A 68 -24.06 10.46 -4.43
N ASN A 69 -24.69 11.41 -5.14
CA ASN A 69 -26.12 11.39 -5.47
C ASN A 69 -27.07 11.13 -4.27
N ASN A 70 -26.77 11.73 -3.10
CA ASN A 70 -27.49 11.51 -1.83
C ASN A 70 -27.57 10.04 -1.37
N SER A 71 -26.70 9.18 -1.92
CA SER A 71 -26.52 7.79 -1.52
C SER A 71 -25.13 7.62 -0.91
N GLU A 72 -25.02 6.71 0.05
CA GLU A 72 -23.74 6.31 0.65
C GLU A 72 -23.37 4.91 0.16
N THR A 73 -22.14 4.78 -0.33
CA THR A 73 -21.52 3.51 -0.66
C THR A 73 -20.39 3.27 0.34
N MET A 74 -20.54 2.22 1.14
CA MET A 74 -19.48 1.77 2.04
C MET A 74 -18.48 0.92 1.26
N LEU A 75 -17.23 1.34 1.23
CA LEU A 75 -16.12 0.58 0.66
C LEU A 75 -15.34 -0.03 1.82
N GLY A 76 -14.97 -1.31 1.77
CA GLY A 76 -14.39 -2.02 2.92
C GLY A 76 -12.97 -1.55 3.32
N SER A 77 -12.43 -0.59 2.57
CA SER A 77 -11.10 -0.04 2.75
C SER A 77 -11.01 0.93 3.92
N ASN A 78 -9.80 1.08 4.45
CA ASN A 78 -9.48 2.09 5.47
C ASN A 78 -8.26 2.94 5.09
N TYR A 79 -7.79 2.79 3.85
CA TYR A 79 -6.81 3.65 3.22
C TYR A 79 -6.97 3.58 1.71
N GLU A 80 -6.94 4.73 1.03
CA GLU A 80 -7.05 4.80 -0.42
C GLU A 80 -6.09 5.85 -0.96
N PHE A 81 -5.67 5.65 -2.21
CA PHE A 81 -4.86 6.61 -2.93
C PHE A 81 -5.18 6.56 -4.42
N LEU A 82 -4.98 7.69 -5.10
CA LEU A 82 -4.98 7.73 -6.55
C LEU A 82 -3.62 7.29 -7.08
N PHE A 83 -3.65 6.47 -8.13
CA PHE A 83 -2.48 6.04 -8.88
C PHE A 83 -2.83 6.01 -10.37
N ASP A 84 -2.23 6.87 -11.17
CA ASP A 84 -2.45 6.96 -12.63
C ASP A 84 -3.94 6.97 -13.04
N GLY A 85 -4.75 7.77 -12.35
CA GLY A 85 -6.19 7.89 -12.60
C GLY A 85 -7.04 6.76 -12.04
N ARG A 86 -6.45 5.79 -11.34
CA ARG A 86 -7.14 4.69 -10.65
C ARG A 86 -7.33 5.03 -9.18
N LEU A 87 -8.46 4.63 -8.58
CA LEU A 87 -8.66 4.71 -7.14
C LEU A 87 -8.34 3.35 -6.52
N ILE A 88 -7.21 3.27 -5.83
CA ILE A 88 -6.72 2.05 -5.19
C ILE A 88 -7.19 2.04 -3.74
N ALA A 89 -7.85 0.97 -3.33
CA ALA A 89 -8.46 0.79 -2.02
C ALA A 89 -7.75 -0.33 -1.24
N CYS A 90 -7.19 0.01 -0.08
CA CYS A 90 -6.46 -0.92 0.78
C CYS A 90 -7.35 -1.37 1.94
N HIS A 91 -7.66 -2.66 1.96
CA HIS A 91 -8.37 -3.31 3.06
C HIS A 91 -7.34 -3.83 4.04
N ASN A 92 -6.82 -2.95 4.90
CA ASN A 92 -5.68 -3.30 5.76
C ASN A 92 -6.01 -4.39 6.78
N ALA A 93 -7.28 -4.53 7.18
CA ALA A 93 -7.71 -5.60 8.08
C ALA A 93 -7.60 -6.98 7.41
N ASP A 94 -7.71 -7.04 6.09
CA ASP A 94 -7.65 -8.30 5.35
C ASP A 94 -6.35 -8.46 4.56
N LEU A 95 -5.45 -7.45 4.55
CA LEU A 95 -4.25 -7.40 3.70
C LEU A 95 -4.55 -7.62 2.21
N LYS A 96 -5.66 -7.04 1.75
CA LYS A 96 -6.10 -7.09 0.36
C LYS A 96 -6.12 -5.70 -0.26
N ILE A 97 -5.93 -5.64 -1.57
CA ILE A 97 -5.90 -4.40 -2.35
C ILE A 97 -6.90 -4.53 -3.48
N TYR A 98 -7.74 -3.51 -3.62
CA TYR A 98 -8.81 -3.42 -4.58
C TYR A 98 -8.63 -2.18 -5.45
N GLU A 99 -9.31 -2.18 -6.57
CA GLU A 99 -9.57 -0.98 -7.37
C GLU A 99 -11.07 -0.69 -7.31
N VAL A 100 -11.40 0.57 -7.07
CA VAL A 100 -12.79 1.04 -7.13
C VAL A 100 -13.10 1.35 -8.59
N ILE A 101 -14.12 0.68 -9.13
CA ILE A 101 -14.54 0.82 -10.53
C ILE A 101 -15.98 1.31 -10.61
N TYR A 102 -16.28 2.14 -11.60
CA TYR A 102 -17.65 2.54 -11.91
C TYR A 102 -18.23 1.63 -12.99
N ASN A 103 -19.36 0.98 -12.70
CA ASN A 103 -20.00 0.04 -13.62
C ASN A 103 -21.08 0.68 -14.52
N GLY A 104 -21.20 2.01 -14.50
CA GLY A 104 -22.25 2.75 -15.20
C GLY A 104 -23.48 3.05 -14.35
N LYS A 105 -23.58 2.45 -13.16
CA LYS A 105 -24.64 2.70 -12.19
C LYS A 105 -24.08 3.09 -10.83
N ASP A 106 -23.14 2.29 -10.31
CA ASP A 106 -22.55 2.46 -8.98
C ASP A 106 -21.05 2.16 -9.00
N PHE A 107 -20.39 2.40 -7.88
CA PHE A 107 -19.01 2.03 -7.63
C PHE A 107 -18.94 0.69 -6.91
N GLU A 108 -18.04 -0.17 -7.37
CA GLU A 108 -17.76 -1.47 -6.77
C GLU A 108 -16.26 -1.68 -6.60
N GLU A 109 -15.87 -2.54 -5.66
CA GLU A 109 -14.48 -2.90 -5.42
C GLU A 109 -14.14 -4.18 -6.17
N LYS A 110 -13.09 -4.13 -6.99
CA LYS A 110 -12.54 -5.29 -7.67
C LYS A 110 -11.17 -5.62 -7.08
N GLU A 111 -11.03 -6.83 -6.55
CA GLU A 111 -9.76 -7.30 -5.98
C GLU A 111 -8.68 -7.31 -7.08
N LEU A 112 -7.52 -6.74 -6.77
CA LEU A 112 -6.40 -6.68 -7.70
C LEU A 112 -5.62 -8.00 -7.69
N THR A 113 -5.24 -8.46 -8.86
CA THR A 113 -4.30 -9.58 -9.01
C THR A 113 -2.90 -9.17 -8.59
N GLU A 114 -2.03 -10.13 -8.25
CA GLU A 114 -0.62 -9.88 -7.95
C GLU A 114 0.09 -9.09 -9.06
N GLY A 115 -0.21 -9.38 -10.33
CA GLY A 115 0.35 -8.67 -11.47
C GLY A 115 -0.02 -7.18 -11.47
N GLN A 116 -1.29 -6.86 -11.24
CA GLN A 116 -1.75 -5.47 -11.15
C GLN A 116 -1.20 -4.76 -9.91
N ILE A 117 -1.07 -5.47 -8.78
CA ILE A 117 -0.45 -4.93 -7.57
C ILE A 117 1.04 -4.63 -7.85
N LYS A 118 1.73 -5.43 -8.65
CA LYS A 118 3.11 -5.19 -9.07
C LYS A 118 3.28 -3.96 -9.96
N GLU A 119 2.29 -3.56 -10.73
CA GLU A 119 2.32 -2.28 -11.45
C GLU A 119 2.34 -1.09 -10.48
N ILE A 120 1.64 -1.22 -9.35
CA ILE A 120 1.52 -0.17 -8.32
C ILE A 120 2.73 -0.16 -7.39
N PHE A 121 3.25 -1.34 -7.03
CA PHE A 121 4.39 -1.53 -6.13
C PHE A 121 5.51 -2.34 -6.82
N PRO A 122 6.15 -1.81 -7.88
CA PRO A 122 7.10 -2.58 -8.70
C PRO A 122 8.29 -3.11 -7.89
N GLU A 123 8.78 -2.30 -6.96
CA GLU A 123 9.96 -2.62 -6.14
C GLU A 123 9.68 -3.57 -4.96
N ALA A 124 8.40 -3.83 -4.63
CA ALA A 124 8.05 -4.62 -3.45
C ALA A 124 7.93 -6.11 -3.81
N GLU A 125 8.74 -7.00 -3.22
CA GLU A 125 8.55 -8.45 -3.36
C GLU A 125 7.27 -8.90 -2.64
N ILE A 126 6.38 -9.60 -3.36
CA ILE A 126 5.11 -10.07 -2.80
C ILE A 126 5.36 -11.31 -1.94
N LEU A 127 4.78 -11.32 -0.74
CA LEU A 127 4.74 -12.45 0.17
C LEU A 127 3.27 -12.82 0.39
N LEU A 128 2.90 -14.05 0.07
CA LEU A 128 1.54 -14.56 0.32
C LEU A 128 1.48 -15.25 1.68
N ILE A 129 0.37 -15.07 2.40
CA ILE A 129 0.15 -15.72 3.70
C ILE A 129 0.16 -17.25 3.58
N SER A 130 -0.40 -17.82 2.50
CA SER A 130 -0.41 -19.26 2.27
C SER A 130 0.99 -19.89 2.12
N HIS A 131 2.00 -19.09 1.73
CA HIS A 131 3.37 -19.56 1.55
C HIS A 131 4.15 -19.72 2.86
N PHE A 132 3.58 -19.32 3.99
CA PHE A 132 4.22 -19.49 5.29
C PHE A 132 4.06 -20.95 5.76
N VAL A 133 5.18 -21.58 6.09
CA VAL A 133 5.22 -22.92 6.69
C VAL A 133 5.36 -22.75 8.20
N ASP A 134 4.45 -23.30 8.98
CA ASP A 134 4.37 -23.11 10.44
C ASP A 134 4.43 -21.63 10.86
N ASN A 135 3.68 -20.79 10.13
CA ASN A 135 3.66 -19.33 10.27
C ASN A 135 5.07 -18.69 10.13
N LYS A 136 5.98 -19.31 9.39
CA LYS A 136 7.34 -18.80 9.14
C LYS A 136 7.63 -18.70 7.66
N THR A 137 8.41 -17.69 7.30
CA THR A 137 9.03 -17.57 5.97
C THR A 137 10.42 -16.98 6.07
N THR A 138 11.22 -17.15 5.01
CA THR A 138 12.54 -16.51 4.88
C THR A 138 12.58 -15.70 3.60
N VAL A 139 12.88 -14.42 3.74
CA VAL A 139 13.10 -13.51 2.61
C VAL A 139 14.55 -13.09 2.53
N ARG A 140 14.95 -12.61 1.36
CA ARG A 140 16.32 -12.15 1.14
C ARG A 140 16.40 -10.75 0.55
N LYS A 141 17.33 -9.98 1.07
CA LYS A 141 17.68 -8.64 0.58
C LYS A 141 19.15 -8.60 0.13
N PRO A 142 19.55 -7.68 -0.77
CA PRO A 142 20.96 -7.47 -1.07
C PRO A 142 21.74 -7.01 0.18
N ALA A 143 23.04 -7.26 0.19
CA ALA A 143 23.92 -6.75 1.23
C ALA A 143 23.96 -5.22 1.16
N PHE A 144 23.93 -4.55 2.31
CA PHE A 144 23.96 -3.08 2.44
C PHE A 144 22.80 -2.29 1.81
N GLU A 145 21.86 -2.94 1.13
CA GLU A 145 20.66 -2.31 0.57
C GLU A 145 19.41 -2.65 1.39
N LYS A 146 18.41 -1.78 1.28
CA LYS A 146 17.06 -2.00 1.80
C LYS A 146 16.23 -2.70 0.72
N LYS A 147 15.23 -3.47 1.13
CA LYS A 147 14.31 -4.10 0.20
C LYS A 147 12.89 -4.04 0.72
N ASP A 148 11.96 -3.79 -0.19
CA ASP A 148 10.55 -3.66 0.11
C ASP A 148 9.82 -4.97 -0.15
N PHE A 149 8.87 -5.24 0.72
CA PHE A 149 8.07 -6.45 0.71
C PHE A 149 6.62 -6.08 0.96
N LEU A 150 5.71 -6.72 0.22
CA LEU A 150 4.28 -6.54 0.37
C LEU A 150 3.65 -7.86 0.79
N LEU A 151 3.23 -7.93 2.05
CA LEU A 151 2.49 -9.06 2.58
C LEU A 151 1.02 -8.98 2.14
N LEU A 152 0.55 -9.99 1.42
CA LEU A 152 -0.83 -10.11 0.94
C LEU A 152 -1.47 -11.38 1.50
N ASN A 153 -2.77 -11.31 1.76
CA ASN A 153 -3.55 -12.44 2.24
C ASN A 153 -4.38 -13.06 1.12
N ASP A 154 -3.94 -14.23 0.70
CA ASP A 154 -4.60 -15.11 -0.26
C ASP A 154 -5.41 -16.23 0.43
N THR A 155 -5.77 -16.02 1.70
CA THR A 155 -6.51 -16.99 2.53
C THR A 155 -7.77 -16.35 3.13
N ASN A 156 -8.59 -17.15 3.82
CA ASN A 156 -9.79 -16.66 4.53
C ASN A 156 -9.49 -16.11 5.94
N LYS A 157 -8.22 -15.88 6.28
CA LYS A 157 -7.82 -15.32 7.58
C LYS A 157 -8.10 -13.82 7.62
N ASN A 158 -8.35 -13.28 8.82
CA ASN A 158 -8.47 -11.86 9.05
C ASN A 158 -7.29 -11.36 9.90
N PHE A 159 -6.76 -10.19 9.56
CA PHE A 159 -5.56 -9.59 10.15
C PHE A 159 -5.86 -8.22 10.80
N HIS A 160 -7.10 -8.00 11.23
CA HIS A 160 -7.47 -6.80 11.97
C HIS A 160 -6.57 -6.63 13.20
N LYS A 161 -6.03 -5.42 13.39
CA LYS A 161 -5.10 -5.05 14.48
C LYS A 161 -3.76 -5.80 14.49
N TYR A 162 -3.39 -6.51 13.43
CA TYR A 162 -2.03 -7.00 13.30
C TYR A 162 -1.05 -5.86 13.00
N SER A 163 0.18 -5.99 13.47
CA SER A 163 1.25 -5.03 13.18
C SER A 163 2.62 -5.68 13.12
N PHE A 164 3.53 -5.01 12.40
CA PHE A 164 4.91 -5.44 12.29
C PHE A 164 5.74 -5.04 13.51
N HIS A 165 6.64 -5.93 13.93
CA HIS A 165 7.63 -5.67 14.96
C HIS A 165 9.04 -6.02 14.46
N PRO A 166 10.04 -5.13 14.68
CA PRO A 166 9.89 -3.81 15.31
C PRO A 166 9.07 -2.84 14.45
N GLN A 167 8.31 -1.93 15.07
CA GLN A 167 7.39 -1.02 14.35
C GLN A 167 8.09 -0.15 13.30
N SER A 168 9.40 0.06 13.43
CA SER A 168 10.23 0.80 12.47
C SER A 168 10.31 0.18 11.07
N VAL A 169 9.89 -1.09 10.88
CA VAL A 169 9.84 -1.70 9.55
C VAL A 169 8.60 -1.31 8.76
N LYS A 170 7.52 -0.88 9.44
CA LYS A 170 6.33 -0.32 8.78
C LYS A 170 6.67 1.09 8.32
N TYR A 171 6.53 1.36 7.03
CA TYR A 171 6.83 2.69 6.47
C TYR A 171 5.72 3.26 5.59
N SER A 172 4.61 2.52 5.41
CA SER A 172 3.49 2.90 4.55
C SER A 172 2.16 2.77 5.31
N PRO A 173 1.14 3.58 4.95
CA PRO A 173 -0.25 3.36 5.37
C PRO A 173 -0.86 2.07 4.81
N VAL A 174 -0.27 1.46 3.77
CA VAL A 174 -0.61 0.10 3.32
C VAL A 174 -0.05 -0.90 4.35
N ALA A 175 -0.92 -1.56 5.11
CA ALA A 175 -0.53 -2.31 6.30
C ALA A 175 0.38 -3.50 6.03
N GLY A 176 0.27 -4.13 4.86
CA GLY A 176 1.14 -5.24 4.45
C GLY A 176 2.51 -4.82 3.94
N LEU A 177 2.73 -3.52 3.66
CA LEU A 177 3.98 -3.02 3.06
C LEU A 177 5.02 -2.70 4.14
N PHE A 178 6.18 -3.37 4.07
CA PHE A 178 7.27 -3.18 5.02
C PHE A 178 8.64 -3.15 4.35
N LYS A 179 9.59 -2.49 5.01
CA LYS A 179 10.97 -2.28 4.53
C LYS A 179 11.95 -3.05 5.39
N ALA A 180 12.65 -4.00 4.78
CA ALA A 180 13.70 -4.74 5.43
C ALA A 180 15.05 -4.00 5.28
N SER A 181 15.39 -3.20 6.29
CA SER A 181 16.67 -2.45 6.32
C SER A 181 17.84 -3.29 6.84
N SER A 182 17.57 -4.19 7.77
CA SER A 182 18.56 -5.03 8.46
C SER A 182 18.23 -6.51 8.31
N ILE A 183 19.24 -7.36 8.48
CA ILE A 183 19.03 -8.79 8.68
C ILE A 183 18.40 -9.03 10.06
N GLY A 184 17.67 -10.12 10.22
CA GLY A 184 17.10 -10.50 11.51
C GLY A 184 15.69 -11.04 11.39
N LYS A 185 14.89 -10.78 12.42
CA LYS A 185 13.54 -11.29 12.58
C LYS A 185 12.54 -10.14 12.57
N ILE A 186 11.57 -10.21 11.68
CA ILE A 186 10.38 -9.37 11.69
C ILE A 186 9.20 -10.25 12.09
N THR A 187 8.30 -9.75 12.93
CA THR A 187 7.08 -10.47 13.29
C THR A 187 5.85 -9.67 12.94
N PHE A 188 4.85 -10.32 12.36
CA PHE A 188 3.54 -9.76 12.08
C PHE A 188 2.52 -10.49 12.96
N SER A 189 1.86 -9.78 13.86
CA SER A 189 1.11 -10.39 14.97
C SER A 189 0.00 -9.49 15.49
N HIS A 190 -1.04 -10.10 16.07
CA HIS A 190 -2.10 -9.42 16.81
C HIS A 190 -1.69 -9.29 18.29
N PHE A 191 -1.24 -8.10 18.70
CA PHE A 191 -0.79 -7.85 20.09
C PHE A 191 0.25 -8.85 20.64
N GLY A 192 1.06 -9.45 19.76
CA GLY A 192 2.07 -10.46 20.13
C GLY A 192 1.60 -11.91 20.03
N GLU A 193 0.30 -12.13 19.84
CA GLU A 193 -0.34 -13.43 19.59
C GLU A 193 -0.49 -13.68 18.08
N ASP A 194 -0.85 -14.93 17.70
CA ASP A 194 -1.07 -15.36 16.31
C ASP A 194 0.01 -14.91 15.32
N LYS A 195 1.26 -15.21 15.69
CA LYS A 195 2.45 -14.60 15.11
C LYS A 195 2.92 -15.27 13.82
N TYR A 196 3.08 -14.46 12.78
CA TYR A 196 3.86 -14.77 11.58
C TYR A 196 5.28 -14.25 11.73
N THR A 197 6.27 -15.07 11.39
CA THR A 197 7.68 -14.73 11.53
C THR A 197 8.35 -14.69 10.16
N ILE A 198 8.97 -13.55 9.85
CA ILE A 198 9.70 -13.32 8.60
C ILE A 198 11.18 -13.19 8.95
N TYR A 199 11.98 -14.17 8.53
CA TYR A 199 13.42 -14.12 8.67
C TYR A 199 14.05 -13.40 7.47
N VAL A 200 14.77 -12.32 7.73
CA VAL A 200 15.47 -11.54 6.71
C VAL A 200 16.93 -11.97 6.67
N LYS A 201 17.38 -12.46 5.51
CA LYS A 201 18.78 -12.84 5.25
C LYS A 201 19.37 -12.03 4.09
N ASN A 202 20.69 -12.04 3.94
CA ASN A 202 21.33 -11.48 2.76
C ASN A 202 21.28 -12.46 1.58
N ASN A 203 21.17 -11.92 0.37
CA ASN A 203 21.48 -12.61 -0.87
C ASN A 203 23.00 -12.74 -0.99
N PHE A 204 23.60 -13.73 -0.33
CA PHE A 204 24.95 -14.15 -0.70
C PHE A 204 24.83 -14.92 -2.00
N LYS A 205 25.06 -14.26 -3.15
CA LYS A 205 25.52 -15.01 -4.31
C LYS A 205 26.82 -15.68 -3.86
N LYS A 206 26.85 -17.02 -3.78
CA LYS A 206 28.13 -17.72 -3.83
C LYS A 206 28.78 -17.25 -5.13
N GLN A 207 29.80 -16.41 -5.03
CA GLN A 207 30.75 -16.28 -6.14
C GLN A 207 31.27 -17.71 -6.35
N LYS A 208 30.88 -18.31 -7.47
CA LYS A 208 31.54 -19.51 -7.99
C LYS A 208 32.82 -19.07 -8.67
#